data_AF-A0A382MCF4-F1
#
_entry.id   AF-A0A382MCF4-F1
#
_cell.length_a   1.000
_cell.length_b   1.000
_cell.length_c   1.000
_cell.angle_alpha   90.00
_cell.angle_beta   90.00
_cell.angle_gamma   90.00
#
_symmetry.space_group_name_H-M   'P 1'
#
loop_
_entity.id
_entity.type
_entity.pdbx_description
1 polymer ?
#
loop_
_entity_poly.entity_id
_entity_poly.type
_entity_poly.pdbx_seq_one_letter_code
_entity_poly.pdbx_strand_id
1 'polypeptide(L)'
;MDIKTEDIQSLVEQQNNWRGKECLNLIASENTQSPNVRNIEVNDFMGRYAEGHPNTNDEDRRYYEGTRWIDEIERIAEQEIIELAGCQQADVRPISGNAANTALALGILRGGDTVVVDSIEQGGHISHNPIGVVGRRIQKRGQVLNLGKDN
;
A
#
# COMPACT_ATOMS: atom_id res chain seq x y z
N MET A 1 30.77 -8.42 -18.24
CA MET A 1 30.34 -7.02 -18.19
C MET A 1 30.16 -6.73 -16.72
N ASP A 2 31.06 -5.98 -16.11
CA ASP A 2 31.00 -5.70 -14.68
C ASP A 2 29.99 -4.57 -14.48
N ILE A 3 28.86 -4.89 -13.85
CA ILE A 3 27.85 -3.90 -13.49
C ILE A 3 28.40 -3.10 -12.31
N LYS A 4 28.60 -1.80 -12.51
CA LYS A 4 29.06 -0.87 -11.46
C LYS A 4 27.84 -0.24 -10.80
N THR A 5 27.87 -0.09 -9.48
CA THR A 5 26.72 0.50 -8.74
C THR A 5 26.55 1.98 -9.13
N GLU A 6 27.65 2.62 -9.49
CA GLU A 6 27.72 4.00 -9.99
C GLU A 6 26.89 4.19 -11.28
N ASP A 7 26.79 3.16 -12.12
CA ASP A 7 25.96 3.21 -13.34
C ASP A 7 24.48 3.34 -12.96
N ILE A 8 24.03 2.61 -11.93
CA ILE A 8 22.66 2.65 -11.43
C ILE A 8 22.39 4.00 -10.74
N GLN A 9 23.34 4.50 -9.94
CA GLN A 9 23.22 5.79 -9.27
C GLN A 9 23.04 6.92 -10.28
N SER A 10 23.85 6.93 -11.34
CA SER A 10 23.74 7.92 -12.43
C SER A 10 22.37 7.88 -13.12
N LEU A 11 21.81 6.69 -13.36
CA LEU A 11 20.46 6.55 -13.93
C LEU A 11 19.37 7.08 -12.99
N VAL A 12 19.48 6.79 -11.69
CA VAL A 12 18.54 7.28 -10.67
C VAL A 12 18.59 8.81 -10.58
N GLU A 13 19.78 9.41 -10.60
CA GLU A 13 19.96 10.86 -10.59
C GLU A 13 19.34 11.52 -11.83
N GLN A 14 19.60 10.97 -13.03
CA GLN A 14 19.02 11.46 -14.28
C GLN A 14 17.49 11.38 -14.26
N GLN A 15 16.93 10.25 -13.83
CA GLN A 15 15.48 10.07 -13.68
C GLN A 15 14.87 11.08 -12.71
N ASN A 16 15.51 11.28 -11.54
CA ASN A 16 15.03 12.22 -10.52
C ASN A 16 15.04 13.66 -11.01
N ASN A 17 16.07 14.06 -11.75
CA ASN A 17 16.14 15.39 -12.35
C ASN A 17 15.09 15.56 -13.45
N TRP A 18 14.97 14.58 -14.35
CA TRP A 18 14.00 14.61 -15.44
C TRP A 18 12.56 14.70 -14.91
N ARG A 19 12.14 13.76 -14.05
CA ARG A 19 10.78 13.75 -13.47
C ARG A 19 10.50 14.96 -12.58
N GLY A 20 11.50 15.44 -11.85
CA GLY A 20 11.34 16.50 -10.86
C GLY A 20 11.43 17.93 -11.41
N LYS A 21 12.05 18.14 -12.58
CA LYS A 21 12.33 19.50 -13.08
C LYS A 21 12.09 19.72 -14.58
N GLU A 22 12.15 18.67 -15.40
CA GLU A 22 12.16 18.83 -16.87
C GLU A 22 10.89 18.28 -17.54
N CYS A 23 10.25 17.28 -16.90
CA CYS A 23 9.08 16.61 -17.42
C CYS A 23 7.78 17.26 -16.92
N LEU A 24 6.81 17.46 -17.83
CA LEU A 24 5.43 17.69 -17.45
C LEU A 24 4.75 16.35 -17.15
N ASN A 25 4.53 16.07 -15.86
CA ASN A 25 3.93 14.82 -15.41
C ASN A 25 2.40 14.83 -15.63
N LEU A 26 1.91 14.03 -16.58
CA LEU A 26 0.49 13.97 -16.96
C LEU A 26 -0.23 12.67 -16.57
N ILE A 27 0.48 11.73 -15.94
CA ILE A 27 -0.14 10.50 -15.42
C ILE A 27 -0.85 10.86 -14.11
N ALA A 28 -2.17 10.73 -14.09
CA ALA A 28 -3.02 11.21 -12.98
C ALA A 28 -2.69 10.59 -11.62
N SER A 29 -2.14 9.38 -11.59
CA SER A 29 -1.78 8.67 -10.35
C SER A 29 -0.32 8.87 -9.92
N GLU A 30 0.49 9.58 -10.71
CA GLU A 30 1.87 9.87 -10.36
C GLU A 30 1.99 11.21 -9.62
N ASN A 31 3.02 11.33 -8.79
CA ASN A 31 3.32 12.57 -8.11
C ASN A 31 4.84 12.69 -7.84
N THR A 32 5.32 13.92 -7.66
CA THR A 32 6.72 14.16 -7.26
C THR A 32 6.78 14.33 -5.74
N GLN A 33 7.44 13.40 -5.07
CA GLN A 33 7.65 13.45 -3.63
C GLN A 33 8.45 14.69 -3.20
N SER A 34 8.16 15.21 -2.01
CA SER A 34 8.91 16.32 -1.41
C SER A 34 10.33 15.87 -1.01
N PRO A 35 11.30 16.80 -0.93
CA PRO A 35 12.65 16.47 -0.46
C PRO A 35 12.68 15.84 0.94
N ASN A 36 11.77 16.26 1.84
CA ASN A 36 11.71 15.73 3.20
C ASN A 36 11.28 14.26 3.23
N VAL A 37 10.27 13.88 2.42
CA VAL A 37 9.83 12.49 2.32
C VAL A 37 10.96 11.62 1.80
N ARG A 38 11.62 12.04 0.71
CA ARG A 38 12.76 11.31 0.12
C ARG A 38 13.91 11.10 1.11
N ASN A 39 14.22 12.13 1.91
CA ASN A 39 15.29 12.04 2.90
C ASN A 39 14.96 11.06 4.03
N ILE A 40 13.69 10.92 4.38
CA ILE A 40 13.25 10.00 5.43
C ILE A 40 13.18 8.56 4.88
N GLU A 41 12.77 8.30 3.65
CA GLU A 41 12.58 6.94 3.12
C GLU A 41 13.85 6.07 3.16
N VAL A 42 15.04 6.66 2.97
CA VAL A 42 16.31 5.94 2.96
C VAL A 42 16.92 5.96 4.36
N ASN A 43 16.52 5.00 5.21
CA ASN A 43 17.01 4.88 6.57
C ASN A 43 17.12 3.41 7.03
N ASP A 44 17.65 3.20 8.23
CA ASP A 44 17.93 1.86 8.81
C ASP A 44 16.67 1.04 9.19
N PHE A 45 15.50 1.68 9.34
CA PHE A 45 14.23 0.97 9.61
C PHE A 45 13.86 -0.04 8.53
N MET A 46 14.36 0.12 7.30
CA MET A 46 14.16 -0.85 6.21
C MET A 46 14.75 -2.24 6.51
N GLY A 47 15.65 -2.35 7.49
CA GLY A 47 16.23 -3.61 7.95
C GLY A 47 15.66 -4.12 9.29
N ARG A 48 14.58 -3.53 9.81
CA ARG A 48 14.02 -3.85 11.13
C ARG A 48 12.68 -4.56 11.03
N TYR A 49 12.49 -5.56 11.90
CA TYR A 49 11.21 -6.25 12.07
C TYR A 49 10.43 -5.62 13.22
N ALA A 50 9.15 -5.33 12.96
CA ALA A 50 8.20 -4.81 13.96
C ALA A 50 6.82 -5.42 13.74
N GLU A 51 6.75 -6.74 13.61
CA GLU A 51 5.47 -7.45 13.45
C GLU A 51 4.57 -7.22 14.67
N GLY A 52 3.28 -6.97 14.42
CA GLY A 52 2.29 -6.68 15.45
C GLY A 52 1.78 -5.23 15.41
N HIS A 53 1.29 -4.76 16.54
CA HIS A 53 0.83 -3.38 16.74
C HIS A 53 1.79 -2.63 17.68
N PRO A 54 1.79 -1.29 17.70
CA PRO A 54 2.60 -0.52 18.64
C PRO A 54 2.33 -0.91 20.10
N ASN A 55 3.38 -1.06 20.89
CA ASN A 55 3.26 -1.43 22.31
C ASN A 55 2.55 -0.34 23.09
N THR A 56 1.66 -0.71 24.02
CA THR A 56 1.03 0.24 24.94
C THR A 56 1.74 0.24 26.29
N ASN A 57 1.36 1.13 27.20
CA ASN A 57 1.92 1.14 28.56
C ASN A 57 1.61 -0.16 29.32
N ASP A 58 0.53 -0.85 28.94
CA ASP A 58 -0.02 -1.98 29.68
C ASP A 58 0.12 -3.32 28.94
N GLU A 59 0.55 -3.29 27.67
CA GLU A 59 0.54 -4.48 26.80
C GLU A 59 1.65 -4.43 25.75
N ASP A 60 2.45 -5.49 25.70
CA ASP A 60 3.36 -5.79 24.60
C ASP A 60 2.58 -6.44 23.45
N ARG A 61 2.66 -5.82 22.28
CA ARG A 61 1.90 -6.16 21.07
C ARG A 61 2.82 -6.40 19.88
N ARG A 62 4.14 -6.34 20.08
CA ARG A 62 5.13 -6.66 19.07
C ARG A 62 5.62 -8.09 19.28
N TYR A 63 5.93 -8.77 18.18
CA TYR A 63 6.55 -10.08 18.22
C TYR A 63 8.09 -10.01 18.31
N TYR A 64 8.65 -8.81 18.14
CA TYR A 64 10.08 -8.53 18.16
C TYR A 64 10.40 -7.37 19.10
N GLU A 65 11.55 -7.45 19.74
CA GLU A 65 12.06 -6.45 20.67
C GLU A 65 12.71 -5.25 19.97
N GLY A 66 12.89 -4.15 20.70
CA GLY A 66 13.63 -2.98 20.22
C GLY A 66 12.85 -2.05 19.28
N THR A 67 11.52 -2.12 19.30
CA THR A 67 10.62 -1.39 18.39
C THR A 67 10.24 0.02 18.86
N ARG A 68 10.74 0.48 20.01
CA ARG A 68 10.42 1.80 20.64
C ARG A 68 10.16 2.92 19.64
N TRP A 69 11.09 3.13 18.70
CA TRP A 69 11.04 4.25 17.76
C TRP A 69 10.08 4.01 16.61
N ILE A 70 9.94 2.75 16.16
CA ILE A 70 8.95 2.35 15.16
C ILE A 70 7.54 2.55 15.72
N ASP A 71 7.32 2.18 16.99
CA ASP A 71 6.03 2.36 17.66
C ASP A 71 5.63 3.83 17.78
N GLU A 72 6.59 4.72 18.05
CA GLU A 72 6.35 6.16 18.10
C GLU A 72 5.99 6.72 16.72
N ILE A 73 6.73 6.34 15.67
CA ILE A 73 6.45 6.75 14.29
C ILE A 73 5.08 6.23 13.83
N GLU A 74 4.77 4.96 14.09
CA GLU A 74 3.50 4.35 13.68
C GLU A 74 2.30 5.02 14.37
N ARG A 75 2.43 5.36 15.66
CA ARG A 75 1.40 6.12 16.39
C ARG A 75 1.18 7.52 15.82
N ILE A 76 2.26 8.25 15.53
CA ILE A 76 2.18 9.59 14.94
C ILE A 76 1.49 9.49 13.58
N ALA A 77 1.90 8.54 12.73
CA ALA A 77 1.32 8.36 11.41
C ALA A 77 -0.17 7.98 11.47
N GLU A 78 -0.56 7.09 12.39
CA GLU A 78 -1.96 6.72 12.60
C GLU A 78 -2.80 7.93 13.02
N GLN A 79 -2.32 8.71 14.00
CA GLN A 79 -3.01 9.90 14.49
C GLN A 79 -3.19 10.96 13.39
N GLU A 80 -2.13 11.23 12.64
CA GLU A 80 -2.17 12.20 11.53
C GLU A 80 -3.17 11.77 10.44
N ILE A 81 -3.22 10.49 10.09
CA ILE A 81 -4.19 9.99 9.10
C ILE A 81 -5.63 10.05 9.64
N ILE A 82 -5.84 9.74 10.91
CA ILE A 82 -7.14 9.86 11.56
C ILE A 82 -7.65 11.31 11.51
N GLU A 83 -6.79 12.27 11.86
CA GLU A 83 -7.13 13.69 11.81
C GLU A 83 -7.37 14.18 10.39
N LEU A 84 -6.49 13.83 9.45
CA LEU A 84 -6.58 14.23 8.04
C LEU A 84 -7.84 13.68 7.36
N ALA A 85 -8.17 12.42 7.59
CA ALA A 85 -9.31 11.75 6.96
C ALA A 85 -10.63 11.95 7.72
N GLY A 86 -10.58 12.44 8.96
CA GLY A 86 -11.76 12.56 9.82
C GLY A 86 -12.41 11.20 10.15
N CYS A 87 -11.61 10.13 10.24
CA CYS A 87 -12.10 8.79 10.51
C CYS A 87 -11.96 8.41 12.00
N GLN A 88 -12.48 7.25 12.39
CA GLN A 88 -12.37 6.77 13.78
C GLN A 88 -11.12 5.92 14.02
N GLN A 89 -10.60 5.30 12.96
CA GLN A 89 -9.49 4.34 13.00
C GLN A 89 -8.73 4.40 11.68
N ALA A 90 -7.42 4.16 11.72
CA ALA A 90 -6.57 4.04 10.54
C ALA A 90 -5.55 2.92 10.74
N ASP A 91 -5.17 2.25 9.65
CA ASP A 91 -4.05 1.31 9.64
C ASP A 91 -3.05 1.77 8.59
N VAL A 92 -1.84 2.12 9.04
CA VAL A 92 -0.78 2.69 8.21
C VAL A 92 0.23 1.64 7.71
N ARG A 93 0.04 0.36 8.05
CA ARG A 93 0.95 -0.73 7.70
C ARG A 93 0.82 -1.27 6.27
N PRO A 94 -0.33 -1.15 5.56
CA PRO A 94 -0.40 -1.60 4.17
C PRO A 94 0.57 -0.83 3.25
N ILE A 95 1.56 -1.54 2.70
CA ILE A 95 2.65 -0.95 1.88
C ILE A 95 2.21 -0.42 0.50
N SER A 96 0.96 -0.67 0.09
CA SER A 96 0.40 -0.19 -1.19
C SER A 96 -1.12 -0.26 -1.17
N GLY A 97 -1.77 0.43 -2.11
CA GLY A 97 -3.23 0.37 -2.26
C GLY A 97 -3.76 -1.05 -2.50
N ASN A 98 -3.04 -1.88 -3.27
CA ASN A 98 -3.44 -3.28 -3.46
C ASN A 98 -3.28 -4.11 -2.17
N ALA A 99 -2.26 -3.83 -1.35
CA ALA A 99 -2.10 -4.49 -0.05
C ALA A 99 -3.23 -4.10 0.92
N ALA A 100 -3.65 -2.83 0.93
CA ALA A 100 -4.79 -2.37 1.72
C ALA A 100 -6.09 -3.08 1.30
N ASN A 101 -6.38 -3.13 0.00
CA ASN A 101 -7.53 -3.86 -0.54
C ASN A 101 -7.47 -5.36 -0.23
N THR A 102 -6.26 -5.94 -0.17
CA THR A 102 -6.06 -7.34 0.20
C THR A 102 -6.40 -7.59 1.66
N ALA A 103 -5.92 -6.72 2.57
CA ALA A 103 -6.23 -6.82 4.00
C ALA A 103 -7.74 -6.77 4.24
N LEU A 104 -8.44 -5.83 3.61
CA LEU A 104 -9.90 -5.73 3.67
C LEU A 104 -10.58 -6.98 3.09
N ALA A 105 -10.24 -7.38 1.87
CA ALA A 105 -10.85 -8.54 1.23
C ALA A 105 -10.71 -9.81 2.10
N LEU A 106 -9.52 -10.06 2.66
CA LEU A 106 -9.28 -11.21 3.51
C LEU A 106 -10.04 -11.12 4.85
N GLY A 107 -10.08 -9.93 5.45
CA GLY A 107 -10.76 -9.69 6.72
C GLY A 107 -12.28 -9.88 6.63
N ILE A 108 -12.93 -9.20 5.68
CA ILE A 108 -14.39 -9.08 5.66
C ILE A 108 -15.10 -9.96 4.63
N LEU A 109 -14.49 -10.27 3.49
CA LEU A 109 -15.16 -11.04 2.43
C LEU A 109 -14.99 -12.55 2.60
N ARG A 110 -15.94 -13.31 2.08
CA ARG A 110 -15.99 -14.78 2.03
C ARG A 110 -16.38 -15.25 0.63
N GLY A 111 -16.11 -16.52 0.35
CA GLY A 111 -16.48 -17.12 -0.93
C GLY A 111 -18.00 -17.17 -1.09
N GLY A 112 -18.50 -16.64 -2.20
CA GLY A 112 -19.93 -16.50 -2.51
C GLY A 112 -20.52 -15.13 -2.16
N ASP A 113 -19.76 -14.24 -1.51
CA ASP A 113 -20.23 -12.88 -1.25
C ASP A 113 -20.43 -12.11 -2.55
N THR A 114 -21.37 -11.16 -2.52
CA THR A 114 -21.61 -10.25 -3.64
C THR A 114 -20.96 -8.90 -3.34
N VAL A 115 -20.18 -8.39 -4.30
CA VAL A 115 -19.55 -7.07 -4.23
C VAL A 115 -19.93 -6.30 -5.49
N VAL A 116 -20.28 -5.02 -5.34
CA VAL A 116 -20.52 -4.12 -6.47
C VAL A 116 -19.27 -3.27 -6.66
N VAL A 117 -18.72 -3.28 -7.88
CA VAL A 117 -17.49 -2.56 -8.25
C VAL A 117 -17.63 -2.03 -9.67
N ASP A 118 -16.93 -0.94 -9.98
CA ASP A 118 -16.85 -0.45 -11.36
C ASP A 118 -16.00 -1.39 -12.23
N SER A 119 -16.37 -1.52 -13.51
CA SER A 119 -15.55 -2.25 -14.48
C SER A 119 -14.31 -1.43 -14.85
N ILE A 120 -13.24 -2.08 -15.31
CA ILE A 120 -12.00 -1.40 -15.74
C ILE A 120 -12.28 -0.41 -16.87
N GLU A 121 -13.17 -0.77 -17.80
CA GLU A 121 -13.59 0.07 -18.93
C GLU A 121 -14.32 1.35 -18.47
N GLN A 122 -14.91 1.33 -17.28
CA GLN A 122 -15.62 2.45 -16.65
C GLN A 122 -14.79 3.14 -15.55
N GLY A 123 -13.48 2.87 -15.47
CA GLY A 123 -12.58 3.53 -14.52
C GLY A 123 -12.33 2.76 -13.22
N GLY A 124 -12.79 1.50 -13.12
CA GLY A 124 -12.50 0.63 -12.00
C GLY A 124 -11.01 0.26 -11.89
N HIS A 125 -10.59 -0.19 -10.70
CA HIS A 125 -9.21 -0.60 -10.43
C HIS A 125 -9.04 -2.13 -10.48
N ILE A 126 -7.87 -2.61 -10.91
CA ILE A 126 -7.61 -4.05 -11.10
C ILE A 126 -7.76 -4.88 -9.83
N SER A 127 -7.54 -4.29 -8.65
CA SER A 127 -7.72 -4.99 -7.37
C SER A 127 -9.18 -5.41 -7.11
N HIS A 128 -10.14 -4.75 -7.76
CA HIS A 128 -11.58 -4.98 -7.60
C HIS A 128 -12.16 -5.94 -8.66
N ASN A 129 -11.46 -6.08 -9.80
CA ASN A 129 -11.86 -6.93 -10.91
C ASN A 129 -11.94 -8.43 -10.50
N PRO A 130 -12.69 -9.29 -11.22
CA PRO A 130 -12.63 -10.75 -11.11
C PRO A 130 -11.24 -11.38 -10.89
N ILE A 131 -10.18 -10.91 -11.56
CA ILE A 131 -8.82 -11.44 -11.36
C ILE A 131 -8.05 -10.76 -10.21
N GLY A 132 -8.58 -9.64 -9.71
CA GLY A 132 -8.08 -8.87 -8.58
C GLY A 132 -8.28 -9.58 -7.25
N VAL A 133 -7.84 -8.94 -6.17
CA VAL A 133 -7.93 -9.55 -4.84
C VAL A 133 -9.38 -9.70 -4.36
N VAL A 134 -10.24 -8.72 -4.63
CA VAL A 134 -11.66 -8.77 -4.27
C VAL A 134 -12.37 -9.89 -5.04
N GLY A 135 -12.22 -9.91 -6.37
CA GLY A 135 -12.79 -10.95 -7.22
C GLY A 135 -12.34 -12.35 -6.82
N ARG A 136 -11.04 -12.58 -6.70
CA ARG A 136 -10.49 -13.88 -6.28
C ARG A 136 -10.95 -14.31 -4.89
N ARG A 137 -11.22 -13.36 -4.00
CA ARG A 137 -11.65 -13.67 -2.64
C ARG A 137 -13.09 -14.18 -2.58
N ILE A 138 -13.99 -13.61 -3.38
CA ILE A 138 -15.42 -13.98 -3.40
C ILE A 138 -15.73 -15.14 -4.34
N GLN A 139 -14.89 -15.41 -5.34
CA GLN A 139 -15.10 -16.54 -6.23
C GLN A 139 -15.02 -17.87 -5.48
N LYS A 140 -16.06 -18.69 -5.59
CA LYS A 140 -15.94 -20.12 -5.32
C LYS A 140 -14.97 -20.69 -6.37
N ARG A 141 -13.97 -21.48 -5.95
CA ARG A 141 -12.93 -22.05 -6.83
C ARG A 141 -13.52 -22.46 -8.18
N GLY A 142 -13.12 -21.77 -9.26
CA GLY A 142 -13.50 -22.09 -10.64
C GLY A 142 -14.74 -21.37 -11.19
N GLN A 143 -15.43 -20.50 -10.44
CA GLN A 143 -16.53 -19.68 -10.97
C GLN A 143 -16.09 -18.24 -11.23
N VAL A 144 -16.40 -17.72 -12.43
CA VAL A 144 -16.34 -16.29 -12.76
C VAL A 144 -17.78 -15.83 -12.94
N LEU A 145 -18.29 -15.04 -12.00
CA LEU A 145 -19.65 -14.51 -12.09
C LEU A 145 -19.69 -13.45 -13.19
N ASN A 146 -20.36 -13.74 -14.29
CA ASN A 146 -20.65 -12.77 -15.34
C ASN A 146 -22.06 -12.22 -15.14
N LEU A 147 -22.19 -10.89 -15.11
CA LEU A 147 -23.49 -10.22 -15.01
C LEU A 147 -24.37 -10.64 -16.19
N GLY A 148 -25.58 -11.12 -15.90
CA GLY A 148 -26.55 -11.55 -16.93
C GLY A 148 -26.29 -12.93 -17.54
N LYS A 149 -25.39 -13.73 -16.99
CA LYS A 149 -25.24 -15.16 -17.34
C LYS A 149 -25.62 -16.04 -16.15
N ASP A 150 -26.26 -17.16 -16.43
CA ASP A 150 -26.42 -18.23 -15.45
C ASP A 150 -25.02 -18.82 -15.17
N ASN A 151 -24.55 -18.70 -13.92
CA ASN A 151 -23.22 -19.17 -13.49
C ASN A 151 -23.34 -20.33 -12.47
#